data_AF-A0A5B7HIH4-F1
#
_entry.id   AF-A0A5B7HIH4-F1
#
_cell.length_a   1.000
_cell.length_b   1.000
_cell.length_c   1.000
_cell.angle_alpha   90.00
_cell.angle_beta   90.00
_cell.angle_gamma   90.00
#
_symmetry.space_group_name_H-M   'P 1'
#
loop_
_entity.id
_entity.type
_entity.pdbx_description
1 polymer ?
#
loop_
_entity_poly.entity_id
_entity_poly.type
_entity_poly.pdbx_seq_one_letter_code
_entity_poly.pdbx_strand_id
1 'polypeptide(L)'
;MLWCVEEIKRQKKIIWIAVVGVLRCPREGYEMRQEANRKIREGILGLKLKIYKDREYYGVSVFDLDDALPQQAFERDVILFSKEGERVMCSRFFEWIRVTEAAQYTQAAGRTH
;
A
#
# COMPACT_ATOMS: atom_id res chain seq x y z
N MET A 1 -3.59 0.63 12.77
CA MET A 1 -2.94 0.86 11.46
C MET A 1 -2.10 2.12 11.45
N LEU A 2 -2.67 3.32 11.67
CA LEU A 2 -1.89 4.58 11.80
C LEU A 2 -0.69 4.42 12.74
N TRP A 3 -0.92 3.83 13.92
CA TRP A 3 0.15 3.53 14.89
C TRP A 3 1.27 2.65 14.32
N CYS A 4 0.96 1.63 13.50
CA CYS A 4 1.98 0.78 12.87
C CYS A 4 2.86 1.55 11.88
N VAL A 5 2.25 2.45 11.09
CA VAL A 5 2.97 3.29 10.12
C VAL A 5 3.88 4.28 10.86
N GLU A 6 3.38 4.89 11.94
CA GLU A 6 4.15 5.81 12.78
C GLU A 6 5.29 5.09 13.51
N GLU A 7 5.08 3.86 13.98
CA GLU A 7 6.12 3.07 14.64
C GLU A 7 7.22 2.63 13.66
N ILE A 8 6.85 2.19 12.46
CA ILE A 8 7.82 1.87 11.39
C ILE A 8 8.66 3.11 11.04
N LYS A 9 8.01 4.27 10.91
CA LYS A 9 8.68 5.56 10.69
C LYS A 9 9.66 5.90 11.82
N ARG A 10 9.28 5.71 13.08
CA ARG A 10 10.16 5.97 14.23
C ARG A 10 11.47 5.18 14.13
N GLN A 11 11.43 3.97 13.58
CA GLN A 11 12.57 3.08 13.49
C GLN A 11 13.46 3.29 12.26
N LYS A 12 12.96 3.85 11.14
CA LYS A 12 13.83 4.18 9.98
C LYS A 12 13.60 5.57 9.41
N LYS A 13 14.71 6.30 9.19
CA LYS A 13 14.73 7.74 8.87
C LYS A 13 14.10 8.14 7.53
N ILE A 14 14.03 7.23 6.54
CA ILE A 14 13.42 7.46 5.23
C ILE A 14 12.77 6.15 4.79
N ILE A 15 11.44 6.13 4.66
CA ILE A 15 10.70 4.92 4.28
C ILE A 15 9.58 5.30 3.33
N TRP A 16 9.47 4.58 2.24
CA TRP A 16 8.23 4.56 1.47
C TRP A 16 7.44 3.33 1.91
N ILE A 17 6.24 3.57 2.41
CA ILE A 17 5.41 2.52 3.01
C ILE A 17 4.27 2.23 2.04
N ALA A 18 4.20 0.97 1.60
CA ALA A 18 3.03 0.44 0.92
C ALA A 18 2.10 -0.19 1.95
N VAL A 19 0.85 0.25 1.98
CA VAL A 19 -0.22 -0.36 2.79
C VAL A 19 -1.14 -1.12 1.85
N VAL A 20 -1.20 -2.43 2.03
CA VAL A 20 -2.10 -3.30 1.25
C VAL A 20 -3.46 -3.33 1.93
N GLY A 21 -4.52 -3.14 1.15
CA GLY A 21 -5.89 -3.31 1.60
C GLY A 21 -6.17 -4.75 2.03
N VAL A 22 -7.25 -4.94 2.81
CA VAL A 22 -7.82 -6.25 3.08
C VAL A 22 -8.27 -6.86 1.76
N LEU A 23 -7.72 -8.02 1.44
CA LEU A 23 -8.01 -8.73 0.20
C LEU A 23 -9.35 -9.47 0.29
N ARG A 24 -9.92 -9.79 -0.87
CA ARG A 24 -11.10 -10.64 -0.95
C ARG A 24 -10.82 -12.02 -0.34
N CYS A 25 -11.47 -12.35 0.77
CA CYS A 25 -11.63 -13.73 1.21
C CYS A 25 -13.00 -14.25 0.73
N PRO A 26 -13.05 -15.28 -0.12
CA PRO A 26 -14.30 -15.94 -0.55
C PRO A 26 -15.24 -16.40 0.58
N ARG A 27 -14.76 -16.52 1.83
CA ARG A 27 -15.57 -16.89 3.00
C ARG A 27 -16.08 -15.70 3.82
N GLU A 28 -15.66 -14.48 3.50
CA GLU A 28 -16.04 -13.27 4.24
C GLU A 28 -17.05 -12.41 3.49
N GLY A 29 -17.87 -11.66 4.25
CA GLY A 29 -18.84 -10.74 3.69
C GLY A 29 -18.18 -9.57 2.95
N TYR A 30 -18.59 -9.36 1.70
CA TYR A 30 -18.08 -8.30 0.81
C TYR A 30 -18.08 -6.90 1.44
N GLU A 31 -19.11 -6.57 2.22
CA GLU A 31 -19.32 -5.26 2.80
C GLU A 31 -18.32 -4.92 3.93
N MET A 32 -18.00 -5.88 4.79
CA MET A 32 -17.04 -5.66 5.90
C MET A 32 -15.65 -5.33 5.37
N ARG A 33 -15.24 -5.99 4.28
CA ARG A 33 -13.98 -5.72 3.59
C ARG A 33 -13.94 -4.31 2.98
N GLN A 34 -14.98 -3.93 2.23
CA GLN A 34 -15.03 -2.60 1.62
C GLN A 34 -14.99 -1.49 2.67
N GLU A 35 -15.69 -1.69 3.79
CA GLU A 35 -15.68 -0.76 4.90
C GLU A 35 -14.30 -0.66 5.56
N ALA A 36 -13.63 -1.80 5.76
CA ALA A 36 -12.24 -1.81 6.24
C ALA A 36 -11.34 -1.03 5.28
N ASN A 37 -11.35 -1.36 3.98
CA ASN A 37 -10.54 -0.71 2.94
C ASN A 37 -10.85 0.79 2.79
N ARG A 38 -12.10 1.21 2.97
CA ARG A 38 -12.48 2.63 3.06
C ARG A 38 -11.76 3.32 4.22
N LYS A 39 -11.83 2.76 5.43
CA LYS A 39 -11.13 3.30 6.61
C LYS A 39 -9.62 3.33 6.44
N ILE A 40 -9.04 2.33 5.75
CA ILE A 40 -7.61 2.35 5.37
C ILE A 40 -7.32 3.56 4.49
N ARG A 41 -8.08 3.75 3.42
CA ARG A 41 -7.87 4.86 2.48
C ARG A 41 -8.01 6.23 3.16
N GLU A 42 -9.03 6.40 4.00
CA GLU A 42 -9.24 7.63 4.78
C GLU A 42 -8.07 7.90 5.74
N GLY A 43 -7.61 6.89 6.49
CA GLY A 43 -6.47 7.02 7.40
C GLY A 43 -5.16 7.37 6.68
N ILE A 44 -4.93 6.78 5.50
CA ILE A 44 -3.73 7.05 4.70
C ILE A 44 -3.78 8.42 4.03
N LEU A 45 -4.96 8.87 3.60
CA LEU A 45 -5.14 10.23 3.11
C LEU A 45 -4.81 11.25 4.20
N GLY A 46 -5.30 11.03 5.43
CA GLY A 46 -4.94 11.84 6.59
C GLY A 46 -3.43 11.88 6.83
N LEU A 47 -2.74 10.74 6.73
CA LEU A 47 -1.29 10.67 6.82
C LEU A 47 -0.57 11.44 5.71
N LYS A 48 -1.02 11.30 4.45
CA LYS A 48 -0.44 12.05 3.32
C LYS A 48 -0.54 13.56 3.51
N LEU A 49 -1.69 14.05 4.00
CA LEU A 49 -1.89 15.46 4.30
C LEU A 49 -0.97 15.93 5.43
N LYS A 50 -0.81 15.14 6.49
CA LYS A 50 0.11 15.42 7.59
C LYS A 50 1.57 15.50 7.10
N ILE A 51 2.02 14.51 6.32
CA ILE A 51 3.34 14.47 5.69
C ILE A 51 3.62 15.75 4.90
N TYR A 52 2.65 16.13 4.04
CA TYR A 52 2.77 17.31 3.21
C TYR A 52 2.86 18.59 4.06
N LYS A 53 2.00 18.72 5.08
CA LYS A 53 1.98 19.86 6.00
C LYS A 53 3.29 19.99 6.77
N ASP A 54 3.79 18.88 7.29
CA ASP A 54 4.98 18.82 8.15
C ASP A 54 6.29 18.77 7.33
N ARG A 55 6.19 18.81 5.99
CA ARG A 55 7.29 18.73 5.02
C ARG A 55 8.21 17.54 5.25
N GLU A 56 7.62 16.42 5.67
CA GLU A 56 8.37 15.23 6.02
C GLU A 56 8.77 14.46 4.76
N TYR A 57 9.96 13.87 4.80
CA TYR A 57 10.56 13.20 3.65
C TYR A 57 10.35 11.69 3.70
N TYR A 58 9.09 11.28 3.69
CA TYR A 58 8.65 9.89 3.56
C TYR A 58 7.32 9.84 2.82
N GLY A 59 6.96 8.68 2.30
CA GLY A 59 5.74 8.53 1.52
C GLY A 59 4.95 7.31 1.92
N VAL A 60 3.63 7.38 1.73
CA VAL A 60 2.72 6.27 2.01
C VAL A 60 1.84 6.06 0.80
N SER A 61 1.67 4.82 0.38
CA SER A 61 0.81 4.42 -0.74
C SER A 61 -0.19 3.37 -0.29
N VAL A 62 -1.36 3.34 -0.91
CA VAL A 62 -2.37 2.29 -0.70
C VAL A 62 -2.43 1.42 -1.94
N PHE A 63 -2.36 0.11 -1.72
CA PHE A 63 -2.64 -0.89 -2.73
C PHE A 63 -4.04 -1.42 -2.50
N ASP A 64 -4.98 -0.91 -3.28
CA ASP A 64 -6.31 -1.48 -3.41
C ASP A 64 -6.27 -2.51 -4.54
N LEU A 65 -6.26 -3.78 -4.16
CA LEU A 65 -6.13 -4.90 -5.09
C LEU A 65 -7.48 -5.56 -5.41
N ASP A 66 -8.58 -4.98 -4.92
CA ASP A 66 -9.91 -5.57 -5.02
C ASP A 66 -10.36 -5.76 -6.48
N ASP A 67 -10.06 -4.81 -7.35
CA ASP A 67 -10.38 -4.87 -8.79
C ASP A 67 -9.23 -5.44 -9.64
N ALA A 68 -8.02 -5.50 -9.07
CA ALA A 68 -6.84 -5.97 -9.78
C ALA A 68 -6.70 -7.51 -9.75
N LEU A 69 -7.21 -8.15 -8.70
CA LEU A 69 -7.09 -9.59 -8.52
C LEU A 69 -8.19 -10.34 -9.27
N PRO A 70 -7.83 -11.29 -10.15
CA PRO A 70 -8.82 -12.13 -10.82
C PRO A 70 -9.59 -12.99 -9.82
N GLN A 71 -10.76 -13.50 -10.23
CA GLN A 71 -11.54 -14.42 -9.39
C GLN A 71 -10.75 -15.67 -8.95
N GLN A 72 -9.75 -16.06 -9.72
CA GLN A 72 -8.90 -17.24 -9.51
C GLN A 72 -7.59 -16.89 -8.78
N ALA A 73 -7.48 -15.68 -8.24
CA ALA A 73 -6.26 -15.22 -7.57
C ALA A 73 -5.93 -15.99 -6.29
N PHE A 74 -6.86 -16.76 -5.75
CA PHE A 74 -6.70 -17.48 -4.50
C PHE A 74 -6.72 -18.99 -4.73
N GLU A 75 -5.98 -19.72 -3.91
CA GLU A 75 -6.03 -21.17 -3.80
C GLU A 75 -7.40 -21.64 -3.28
N ARG A 76 -7.63 -22.96 -3.29
CA ARG A 76 -8.91 -23.55 -2.82
C ARG A 76 -9.20 -23.28 -1.35
N ASP A 77 -8.18 -23.01 -0.55
CA ASP A 77 -8.31 -22.62 0.84
C ASP A 77 -8.81 -21.19 1.02
N VAL A 78 -8.90 -20.45 -0.09
CA VAL A 78 -9.43 -19.10 -0.25
C VAL A 78 -8.68 -18.01 0.53
N ILE A 79 -7.52 -18.35 1.08
CA ILE A 79 -6.68 -17.47 1.90
C ILE A 79 -5.34 -17.24 1.22
N LEU A 80 -4.73 -18.30 0.69
CA LEU A 80 -3.44 -18.20 0.03
C LEU A 80 -3.62 -17.74 -1.42
N PHE A 81 -2.66 -16.97 -1.92
CA PHE A 81 -2.62 -16.65 -3.33
C PHE A 81 -2.31 -17.89 -4.16
N SER A 82 -2.98 -18.03 -5.30
CA SER A 82 -2.52 -18.92 -6.36
C SER A 82 -1.30 -18.33 -7.06
N LYS A 83 -0.58 -19.13 -7.86
CA LYS A 83 0.53 -18.61 -8.70
C LYS A 83 0.14 -17.39 -9.53
N GLU A 84 -1.10 -17.35 -10.02
CA GLU A 84 -1.60 -16.22 -10.79
C GLU A 84 -1.87 -14.99 -9.91
N GLY A 85 -2.45 -15.19 -8.72
CA GLY A 85 -2.62 -14.12 -7.73
C GLY A 85 -1.28 -13.51 -7.29
N GLU A 86 -0.28 -14.36 -7.02
CA GLU A 86 1.08 -13.94 -6.71
C GLU A 86 1.69 -13.14 -7.85
N ARG A 87 1.53 -13.60 -9.10
CA ARG A 87 2.06 -12.89 -10.28
C ARG A 87 1.49 -11.48 -10.40
N VAL A 88 0.17 -11.33 -10.26
CA VAL A 88 -0.50 -10.02 -10.31
C VAL A 88 -0.04 -9.12 -9.18
N MET A 89 -0.02 -9.64 -7.95
CA MET A 89 0.39 -8.89 -6.77
C MET A 89 1.87 -8.44 -6.88
N CYS A 90 2.77 -9.34 -7.26
CA CYS A 90 4.18 -9.03 -7.50
C CYS A 90 4.35 -7.97 -8.58
N SER A 91 3.64 -8.09 -9.71
CA SER A 91 3.69 -7.11 -10.81
C SER A 91 3.36 -5.70 -10.32
N ARG A 92 2.32 -5.56 -9.48
CA ARG A 92 1.93 -4.27 -8.90
C ARG A 92 2.96 -3.73 -7.93
N PHE A 93 3.56 -4.58 -7.09
CA PHE A 93 4.65 -4.16 -6.22
C PHE A 93 5.86 -3.69 -6.99
N PHE A 94 6.28 -4.41 -8.05
CA PHE A 94 7.40 -3.99 -8.87
C PHE A 94 7.14 -2.66 -9.57
N GLU A 95 5.93 -2.45 -10.10
CA GLU A 95 5.51 -1.18 -10.69
C GLU A 95 5.65 -0.03 -9.67
N TRP A 96 5.13 -0.22 -8.46
CA TRP A 96 5.21 0.77 -7.40
C TRP A 96 6.63 1.04 -6.92
N ILE A 97 7.46 0.01 -6.74
CA ILE A 97 8.88 0.17 -6.37
C ILE A 97 9.56 1.06 -7.40
N ARG A 98 9.39 0.77 -8.70
CA ARG A 98 9.98 1.57 -9.78
C ARG A 98 9.55 3.04 -9.75
N VAL A 99 8.26 3.30 -9.57
CA VAL A 99 7.74 4.69 -9.48
C VAL A 99 8.28 5.40 -8.23
N THR A 100 8.37 4.66 -7.13
CA THR A 100 8.79 5.20 -5.83
C THR A 100 10.29 5.50 -5.79
N GLU A 101 11.12 4.64 -6.36
CA GLU A 101 12.56 4.89 -6.53
C GLU A 101 12.79 6.12 -7.41
N ALA A 102 12.09 6.24 -8.54
CA ALA A 102 12.19 7.42 -9.40
C ALA A 102 11.80 8.72 -8.67
N ALA A 103 10.76 8.68 -7.84
CA ALA A 103 10.34 9.81 -7.02
C ALA A 103 11.40 10.18 -5.96
N GLN A 104 12.04 9.19 -5.32
CA GLN A 104 13.14 9.42 -4.38
C GLN A 104 14.32 10.14 -5.02
N TYR A 105 14.76 9.69 -6.20
CA TYR A 105 15.89 10.29 -6.92
C TYR A 105 15.59 11.73 -7.35
N THR A 106 14.37 11.99 -7.84
CA THR A 106 13.96 13.33 -8.27
C THR A 106 13.94 14.31 -7.11
N GLN A 107 13.39 13.90 -5.96
CA GLN A 107 13.34 14.74 -4.77
C GLN A 107 14.72 14.93 -4.12
N ALA A 108 15.67 13.99 -4.31
CA ALA A 108 17.05 14.13 -3.84
C ALA A 108 17.87 15.08 -4.73
N ALA A 109 17.65 15.05 -6.05
CA ALA A 109 18.32 15.92 -7.03
C ALA A 109 17.88 17.40 -6.93
N GLY A 110 16.64 17.67 -6.50
CA GLY A 110 16.16 19.03 -6.24
C GLY A 110 16.81 19.73 -5.02
N ARG A 111 17.79 19.11 -4.35
CA ARG A 111 18.49 19.64 -3.17
C ARG A 111 19.89 20.20 -3.45
N THR A 112 20.38 20.15 -4.70
CA THR A 112 21.71 20.68 -5.05
C THR A 112 21.73 22.17 -5.43
N HIS A 113 20.68 22.93 -5.11
CA HIS A 113 20.60 24.37 -5.38
C HIS A 113 20.15 25.15 -4.14
#